data_AF-A0A857GGV3-F1
#
_entry.id   AF-A0A857GGV3-F1
#
_cell.length_a   1.000
_cell.length_b   1.000
_cell.length_c   1.000
_cell.angle_alpha   90.00
_cell.angle_beta   90.00
_cell.angle_gamma   90.00
#
_symmetry.space_group_name_H-M   'P 1'
#
loop_
_entity.id
_entity.type
_entity.pdbx_description
1 polymer ?
#
loop_
_entity_poly.entity_id
_entity_poly.type
_entity_poly.pdbx_seq_one_letter_code
_entity_poly.pdbx_strand_id
1 'polypeptide(L)' 'MNFEIDENLKIDPDNKGWVLGWAVLTTSPWHLAGVYASKQKAEATCPEGYKVEYGSHRLGSDDFTYGATNEDN' A
#
# COMPACT_ATOMS: atom_id res chain seq x y z
N MET A 1 -10.14 0.77 -12.42
CA MET A 1 -10.14 -0.11 -11.25
C MET A 1 -10.93 0.58 -10.14
N ASN A 2 -11.78 -0.15 -9.42
CA ASN A 2 -12.26 0.31 -8.12
C ASN A 2 -11.11 0.15 -7.12
N PHE A 3 -10.89 1.14 -6.28
CA PHE A 3 -9.90 1.10 -5.21
C PHE A 3 -10.36 0.09 -4.13
N GLU A 4 -9.53 -0.92 -3.86
CA GLU A 4 -9.84 -1.98 -2.88
C GLU A 4 -8.90 -1.88 -1.67
N ILE A 5 -9.48 -1.76 -0.48
CA ILE A 5 -8.77 -1.89 0.80
C ILE A 5 -9.29 -3.14 1.49
N ASP A 6 -8.39 -4.04 1.86
CA ASP A 6 -8.74 -5.23 2.64
C ASP A 6 -9.21 -4.83 4.06
N GLU A 7 -10.32 -5.40 4.51
CA GLU A 7 -10.95 -5.04 5.79
C GLU A 7 -10.10 -5.48 7.01
N ASN A 8 -9.15 -6.40 6.80
CA ASN A 8 -8.33 -7.03 7.85
C ASN A 8 -6.90 -6.46 7.92
N LEU A 9 -6.69 -5.24 7.44
CA LEU A 9 -5.38 -4.58 7.58
C LEU A 9 -5.08 -4.26 9.04
N LYS A 10 -3.82 -4.45 9.42
CA LYS A 10 -3.35 -4.12 10.77
C LYS A 10 -3.28 -2.60 10.90
N ILE A 11 -3.79 -2.05 11.99
CA ILE A 11 -3.59 -0.63 12.30
C ILE A 11 -2.09 -0.39 12.51
N ASP A 12 -1.59 0.68 11.88
CA ASP A 12 -0.23 1.14 12.09
C ASP A 12 -0.10 1.70 13.52
N PRO A 13 0.73 1.10 14.39
CA PRO A 13 0.83 1.52 15.78
C PRO A 13 1.52 2.89 15.93
N ASP A 14 2.36 3.28 14.98
CA ASP A 14 3.12 4.53 14.97
C ASP A 14 2.30 5.69 14.39
N ASN A 15 1.39 5.40 13.46
CA ASN A 15 0.57 6.39 12.75
C ASN A 15 -0.93 6.16 12.99
N LYS A 16 -1.50 6.91 13.95
CA LYS A 16 -2.95 6.84 14.23
C LYS A 16 -3.77 7.14 12.98
N GLY A 17 -4.68 6.22 12.63
CA GLY A 17 -5.53 6.32 11.45
C GLY A 17 -4.91 5.77 10.17
N TRP A 18 -3.73 5.14 10.28
CA TRP A 18 -3.10 4.44 9.18
C TRP A 18 -3.19 2.93 9.38
N VAL A 19 -3.08 2.20 8.27
CA VAL A 19 -3.09 0.74 8.24
C VAL A 19 -1.89 0.22 7.46
N LEU A 20 -1.29 -0.84 7.95
CA LEU A 20 -0.17 -1.53 7.34
C LEU A 20 -0.67 -2.58 6.35
N GLY A 21 -0.11 -2.56 5.14
CA GLY A 21 -0.50 -3.50 4.08
C GLY A 21 0.43 -3.49 2.88
N TRP A 22 0.16 -4.42 1.98
CA TRP A 22 0.78 -4.54 0.67
C TRP A 22 -0.02 -3.75 -0.34
N ALA A 23 0.49 -2.58 -0.72
CA ALA A 23 -0.13 -1.74 -1.73
C ALA A 23 0.28 -2.17 -3.14
N VAL A 24 -0.69 -2.19 -4.05
CA VAL A 24 -0.46 -2.24 -5.48
C VAL A 24 -0.51 -0.82 -6.00
N LEU A 25 0.63 -0.27 -6.43
CA LEU A 25 0.73 1.11 -6.88
C LEU A 25 1.63 1.25 -8.10
N THR A 26 1.44 2.32 -8.85
CA THR A 26 2.38 2.75 -9.90
C THR A 26 2.87 4.17 -9.59
N THR A 27 4.08 4.49 -10.04
CA THR A 27 4.74 5.78 -9.77
C THR A 27 4.73 6.73 -10.97
N SER A 28 4.25 6.28 -12.14
CA SER A 28 4.23 7.10 -13.36
C SER A 28 3.12 6.65 -14.32
N PRO A 29 1.94 7.30 -14.29
CA PRO A 29 1.49 8.29 -13.31
C PRO A 29 1.29 7.68 -11.92
N TRP A 30 1.33 8.48 -10.85
CA TRP A 30 1.07 7.95 -9.51
C TRP A 30 -0.38 7.47 -9.39
N HIS A 31 -0.58 6.23 -8.96
CA HIS A 31 -1.91 5.65 -8.74
C HIS A 31 -1.83 4.47 -7.78
N LEU A 32 -2.63 4.54 -6.70
CA LEU A 32 -2.80 3.46 -5.74
C LEU A 32 -4.02 2.62 -6.14
N ALA A 33 -3.79 1.40 -6.62
CA ALA A 33 -4.86 0.51 -7.07
C ALA A 33 -5.57 -0.18 -5.89
N GLY A 34 -4.85 -0.47 -4.80
CA GLY A 34 -5.43 -1.08 -3.61
C GLY A 34 -4.39 -1.49 -2.58
N VAL A 35 -4.85 -1.85 -1.39
CA VAL A 35 -4.01 -2.24 -0.24
C VAL A 35 -4.53 -3.55 0.35
N TYR A 36 -3.65 -4.55 0.44
CA TYR A 36 -4.00 -5.91 0.80
C TYR A 36 -3.26 -6.38 2.05
N ALA A 37 -3.92 -7.22 2.87
CA ALA A 37 -3.31 -7.77 4.07
C ALA A 37 -2.20 -8.80 3.79
N SER A 38 -2.13 -9.33 2.56
CA SER A 38 -1.18 -10.38 2.16
C SER A 38 -0.48 -10.05 0.85
N LYS A 39 0.84 -10.23 0.82
CA LYS A 39 1.67 -10.02 -0.37
C LYS A 39 1.17 -10.83 -1.56
N GLN A 40 0.88 -12.12 -1.32
CA GLN A 40 0.40 -13.03 -2.36
C GLN A 40 -0.88 -12.54 -3.03
N LYS A 41 -1.81 -11.95 -2.26
CA LYS A 41 -3.05 -11.38 -2.80
C LYS A 41 -2.75 -10.14 -3.64
N ALA A 42 -1.90 -9.24 -3.14
CA ALA A 42 -1.46 -8.06 -3.87
C ALA A 42 -0.72 -8.40 -5.18
N GLU A 43 0.18 -9.38 -5.16
CA GLU A 43 0.90 -9.85 -6.35
C GLU A 43 -0.04 -10.52 -7.36
N ALA A 44 -1.02 -11.30 -6.87
CA ALA A 44 -2.02 -11.93 -7.74
C ALA A 44 -2.96 -10.91 -8.40
N THR A 45 -3.22 -9.77 -7.75
CA THR A 45 -4.04 -8.68 -8.31
C THR A 45 -3.22 -7.58 -8.96
N CYS A 46 -1.89 -7.67 -8.94
CA CYS A 46 -0.98 -6.65 -9.49
C CYS A 46 -1.05 -6.63 -11.02
N PRO A 47 -1.52 -5.54 -11.64
CA PRO A 47 -1.48 -5.39 -13.08
C PRO A 47 -0.05 -5.23 -13.59
N GLU A 48 0.15 -5.45 -14.89
CA GLU A 48 1.39 -5.09 -15.56
C GLU A 48 1.64 -3.57 -15.45
N GLY A 49 2.86 -3.17 -15.10
CA GLY A 49 3.23 -1.76 -14.88
C GLY A 49 2.94 -1.21 -13.47
N TYR A 50 2.37 -2.01 -12.59
CA TYR A 50 2.26 -1.73 -11.15
C TYR A 50 3.34 -2.46 -10.37
N LYS A 51 3.54 -2.03 -9.13
CA LYS A 51 4.47 -2.61 -8.17
C LYS A 51 3.74 -2.90 -6.87
N VAL A 52 4.22 -3.90 -6.16
CA VAL A 52 3.70 -4.31 -4.86
C VAL A 52 4.68 -3.89 -3.79
N GLU A 53 4.27 -2.95 -2.94
CA GLU A 53 5.12 -2.35 -1.90
C GLU A 53 4.44 -2.51 -0.54
N TYR A 54 5.23 -2.88 0.48
CA TYR A 54 4.73 -2.94 1.85
C TYR A 54 4.93 -1.59 2.54
N GLY A 55 3.89 -1.09 3.18
CA GLY A 55 3.91 0.22 3.80
C GLY A 55 2.64 0.55 4.55
N SER A 56 2.52 1.83 4.88
CA SER A 56 1.41 2.38 5.65
C SER A 56 0.51 3.19 4.73
N HIS A 57 -0.79 2.95 4.81
CA HIS A 57 -1.83 3.65 4.08
C HIS A 57 -2.69 4.47 5.03
N ARG A 58 -2.99 5.72 4.68
CA ARG A 58 -3.88 6.57 5.48
C ARG A 58 -5.34 6.28 5.17
N LEU A 59 -6.12 5.88 6.17
CA LEU A 59 -7.55 5.66 6.00
C LEU A 59 -8.27 6.97 5.61
N GLY A 60 -9.09 6.90 4.56
CA GLY A 60 -9.86 8.04 4.05
C GLY A 60 -9.09 8.98 3.12
N SER A 61 -7.87 8.61 2.72
CA SER A 61 -7.08 9.31 1.70
C SER A 61 -6.50 8.28 0.72
N ASP A 62 -5.91 8.72 -0.37
CA ASP A 62 -5.07 7.90 -1.26
C ASP A 62 -3.59 7.89 -0.85
N ASP A 63 -3.22 8.62 0.21
CA ASP A 63 -1.86 8.66 0.76
C ASP A 63 -1.32 7.26 1.13
N PHE A 64 -0.12 6.95 0.63
CA PHE A 64 0.59 5.73 0.93
C PHE A 64 2.09 5.99 1.07
N THR A 65 2.70 5.48 2.15
CA THR A 65 4.12 5.62 2.42
C THR A 65 4.76 4.24 2.48
N TYR A 66 5.78 4.02 1.66
CA TYR A 66 6.58 2.80 1.62
C TYR A 66 8.05 3.18 1.51
N GLY A 67 8.96 2.32 2.00
CA GLY A 67 10.40 2.51 1.82
C GLY A 67 11.04 3.62 2.67
N ALA A 68 10.62 3.83 3.92
CA ALA A 68 11.37 4.67 4.86
C ALA A 68 12.52 3.91 5.54
N THR A 69 13.47 3.39 4.77
CA THR A 69 14.84 3.13 5.24
C THR A 69 15.82 3.45 4.11
N ASN A 70 15.85 4.72 3.70
CA ASN A 70 17.11 5.29 3.22
C ASN A 70 17.82 5.84 4.46
N GLU A 71 18.45 4.97 5.24
CA GLU A 71 19.56 5.40 6.08
C GLU A 71 20.78 5.40 5.15
N ASP A 72 20.89 6.48 4.36
CA ASP A 72 22.16 6.85 3.77
C ASP A 72 23.01 7.41 4.92
N ASN A 73 23.94 6.59 5.44
CA ASN A 73 25.20 6.98 6.08
C ASN A 73 26.21 5.83 6.02
#